data_AF-A0A1V6G678-F1
#
_entry.id   AF-A0A1V6G678-F1
#
_cell.length_a   1.000
_cell.length_b   1.000
_cell.length_c   1.000
_cell.angle_alpha   90.00
_cell.angle_beta   90.00
_cell.angle_gamma   90.00
#
_symmetry.space_group_name_H-M   'P 1'
#
loop_
_entity.id
_entity.type
_entity.pdbx_description
1 polymer ?
#
loop_
_entity_poly.entity_id
_entity_poly.type
_entity_poly.pdbx_seq_one_letter_code
_entity_poly.pdbx_strand_id
1 'polypeptide(L)'
;MTGPGSVWVRDILDKMRSMPLPLIDGGRYSSSFIYVDNLVGGIVLAGTRDVARGKTYHLRDDWDVTWRRYITDLGAIIGKRPMGSVPYPVARLVGRACDAICTPLGIRPPLTRMAVDITGRDLDVDNTLAKGDLGWKTRITYQEALQRIGVWVMDRYLKGM
;
A
#
# COMPACT_ATOMS: atom_id res chain seq x y z
N MET A 1 -1.99 -3.94 3.48
CA MET A 1 -0.79 -4.76 3.77
C MET A 1 0.27 -4.53 2.71
N THR A 2 1.54 -4.45 3.08
CA THR A 2 2.70 -4.41 2.17
C THR A 2 3.78 -5.42 2.58
N GLY A 3 4.73 -5.69 1.69
CA GLY A 3 5.82 -6.63 1.88
C GLY A 3 6.40 -7.14 0.55
N PRO A 4 7.45 -7.99 0.59
CA PRO A 4 8.03 -8.65 -0.57
C PRO A 4 6.95 -9.28 -1.47
N GLY A 5 6.92 -8.90 -2.74
CA GLY A 5 5.94 -9.39 -3.70
C GLY A 5 4.49 -8.96 -3.44
N SER A 6 4.20 -7.98 -2.58
CA SER A 6 2.84 -7.47 -2.46
C SER A 6 2.39 -6.74 -3.74
N VAL A 7 1.07 -6.65 -3.97
CA VAL A 7 0.52 -5.89 -5.11
C VAL A 7 0.92 -4.41 -5.07
N TRP A 8 1.07 -3.84 -3.87
CA TRP A 8 1.55 -2.47 -3.65
C TRP A 8 3.03 -2.27 -3.97
N VAL A 9 3.79 -3.37 -4.12
CA VAL A 9 5.15 -3.34 -4.63
C VAL A 9 5.13 -3.58 -6.13
N ARG A 10 4.58 -4.71 -6.59
CA ARG A 10 4.61 -5.14 -7.99
C ARG A 10 3.92 -4.15 -8.93
N ASP A 11 2.64 -3.85 -8.68
CA ASP A 11 1.85 -3.00 -9.59
C ASP A 11 2.41 -1.57 -9.67
N ILE A 12 3.00 -1.06 -8.58
CA ILE A 12 3.63 0.27 -8.58
C ILE A 12 4.91 0.24 -9.41
N LEU A 13 5.77 -0.75 -9.21
CA LEU A 13 7.01 -0.89 -9.98
C LEU A 13 6.73 -1.13 -11.47
N ASP A 14 5.73 -1.94 -11.81
CA ASP A 14 5.31 -2.18 -13.20
C ASP A 14 4.88 -0.86 -13.84
N LYS A 15 4.02 -0.09 -13.16
CA LYS A 15 3.55 1.22 -13.63
C LYS A 15 4.69 2.22 -13.79
N MET A 16 5.59 2.33 -12.81
CA MET A 16 6.73 3.27 -12.88
C MET A 16 7.70 2.96 -14.03
N ARG A 17 7.70 1.71 -14.49
CA ARG A 17 8.53 1.28 -15.63
C ARG A 17 7.84 1.47 -16.96
N SER A 18 6.53 1.27 -17.03
CA SER A 18 5.77 1.44 -18.27
C SER A 18 5.43 2.89 -18.59
N MET A 19 5.23 3.74 -17.58
CA MET A 19 4.78 5.12 -17.77
C MET A 19 5.15 6.05 -16.59
N PRO A 20 5.15 7.38 -16.81
CA PRO A 20 5.16 8.33 -15.71
C PRO A 20 4.02 8.04 -14.72
N LEU A 21 4.37 7.91 -13.43
CA LEU A 21 3.40 7.71 -12.36
C LEU A 21 3.14 9.04 -11.62
N PRO A 22 2.04 9.76 -11.91
CA PRO A 22 1.67 10.94 -11.14
C PRO A 22 1.13 10.55 -9.76
N LEU A 23 1.39 11.40 -8.77
CA LEU A 23 0.77 11.27 -7.45
C LEU A 23 -0.66 11.82 -7.49
N ILE A 24 -1.55 11.30 -6.64
CA ILE A 24 -2.88 11.87 -6.46
C ILE A 24 -2.82 12.83 -5.28
N ASP A 25 -3.27 14.06 -5.48
CA ASP A 25 -3.30 15.08 -4.42
C ASP A 25 -1.93 15.32 -3.75
N GLY A 26 -0.87 15.17 -4.54
CA GLY A 26 0.51 15.26 -4.10
C GLY A 26 0.95 14.09 -3.23
N GLY A 27 0.20 12.99 -3.19
CA GLY A 27 0.50 11.82 -2.37
C GLY A 27 0.54 12.12 -0.87
N ARG A 28 -0.19 13.15 -0.43
CA ARG A 28 -0.14 13.66 0.95
C ARG A 28 -0.76 12.73 1.99
N TYR A 29 -1.62 11.82 1.56
CA TYR A 29 -2.38 10.96 2.45
C TYR A 29 -1.54 9.82 3.01
N SER A 30 -1.89 9.42 4.24
CA SER A 30 -1.33 8.28 4.96
C SER A 30 -1.49 7.00 4.12
N SER A 31 -0.44 6.19 4.04
CA SER A 31 -0.49 4.91 3.30
C SER A 31 -1.27 3.82 4.04
N SER A 32 -1.49 3.99 5.35
CA SER A 32 -2.22 3.02 6.20
C SER A 32 -1.74 1.59 6.04
N PHE A 33 -0.42 1.45 5.85
CA PHE A 33 0.17 0.14 5.66
C PHE A 33 0.36 -0.62 6.96
N ILE A 34 0.35 -1.93 6.78
CA ILE A 34 0.83 -2.91 7.74
C ILE A 34 1.74 -3.86 6.99
N TYR A 35 2.92 -4.13 7.53
CA TYR A 35 3.82 -5.14 7.03
C TYR A 35 3.23 -6.53 7.25
N VAL A 36 3.44 -7.44 6.29
CA VAL A 36 2.88 -8.80 6.33
C VAL A 36 3.19 -9.54 7.65
N ASP A 37 4.42 -9.49 8.16
CA ASP A 37 4.77 -10.19 9.40
C ASP A 37 4.08 -9.59 10.63
N ASN A 38 3.92 -8.27 10.67
CA ASN A 38 3.21 -7.57 11.74
C ASN A 38 1.71 -7.90 11.70
N LEU A 39 1.13 -8.01 10.50
CA LEU A 39 -0.25 -8.45 10.29
C LEU A 39 -0.46 -9.89 10.78
N VAL A 40 0.41 -10.82 10.38
CA VAL A 40 0.36 -12.22 10.84
C VAL A 40 0.42 -12.27 12.36
N GLY A 41 1.33 -11.50 12.99
CA GLY A 41 1.41 -11.39 14.44
C GLY A 41 0.10 -10.91 15.08
N GLY A 42 -0.60 -9.94 14.47
CA GLY A 42 -1.89 -9.46 14.95
C GLY A 42 -3.02 -10.48 14.78
N ILE A 43 -3.06 -11.19 13.66
CA ILE A 43 -4.03 -12.27 13.42
C ILE A 43 -3.86 -13.39 14.44
N VAL A 44 -2.61 -13.82 14.71
CA VAL A 44 -2.32 -14.83 15.73
C VAL A 44 -2.80 -14.35 17.10
N LEU A 45 -2.46 -13.13 17.51
CA LEU A 45 -2.90 -12.59 18.81
C LEU A 45 -4.43 -12.50 18.93
N ALA A 46 -5.12 -12.08 17.88
CA ALA A 46 -6.59 -12.03 17.85
C ALA A 46 -7.21 -13.44 17.90
N GLY A 47 -6.55 -14.44 17.30
CA GLY A 47 -7.03 -15.82 17.28
C GLY A 47 -6.74 -16.60 18.57
N THR A 48 -5.74 -16.20 19.37
CA THR A 48 -5.29 -16.98 20.53
C THR A 48 -5.61 -16.36 21.88
N ARG A 49 -6.12 -15.12 21.93
CA ARG A 49 -6.44 -14.45 23.20
C ARG A 49 -7.93 -14.45 23.47
N ASP A 50 -8.34 -14.90 24.65
CA ASP A 50 -9.76 -14.91 25.04
C ASP A 50 -10.40 -13.51 25.03
N VAL A 51 -9.63 -12.47 25.40
CA VAL A 51 -10.10 -11.07 25.37
C VAL A 51 -10.53 -10.59 23.98
N ALA A 52 -10.10 -11.28 22.92
CA ALA A 52 -10.40 -10.96 21.53
C ALA A 52 -11.78 -11.48 21.05
N ARG A 53 -12.41 -12.39 21.82
CA ARG A 53 -13.65 -13.06 21.42
C ARG A 53 -14.77 -12.04 21.14
N GLY A 54 -15.36 -12.13 19.94
CA GLY A 54 -16.48 -11.29 19.53
C GLY A 54 -16.12 -9.84 19.18
N LYS A 55 -14.82 -9.50 19.07
CA LYS A 55 -14.35 -8.15 18.77
C LYS A 55 -13.76 -8.04 17.37
N THR A 56 -13.82 -6.82 16.83
CA THR A 56 -13.18 -6.45 15.56
C THR A 56 -11.98 -5.57 15.84
N TYR A 57 -10.85 -5.89 15.22
CA TYR A 57 -9.59 -5.16 15.39
C TYR A 57 -9.10 -4.63 14.05
N HIS A 58 -8.72 -3.35 14.02
CA HIS A 58 -7.91 -2.80 12.94
C HIS A 58 -6.43 -2.97 13.26
N LEU A 59 -5.66 -3.36 12.25
CA LEU A 59 -4.22 -3.56 12.36
C LEU A 59 -3.54 -2.70 11.29
N ARG A 60 -2.68 -1.79 11.75
CA ARG A 60 -1.93 -0.83 10.94
C ARG A 60 -0.63 -0.51 11.67
N ASP A 61 0.50 -0.53 10.96
CA ASP A 61 1.78 -0.17 11.58
C ASP A 61 1.87 1.32 11.91
N ASP A 62 2.67 1.64 12.93
CA ASP A 62 2.90 2.98 13.46
C ASP A 62 3.88 3.78 12.59
N TRP A 63 3.81 3.55 11.28
CA TRP A 63 4.65 4.21 10.30
C TRP A 63 4.06 5.55 9.92
N ASP A 64 4.83 6.63 10.05
CA ASP A 64 4.49 7.93 9.48
C ASP A 64 4.94 7.99 8.01
N VAL A 65 4.16 7.35 7.14
CA VAL A 65 4.47 7.18 5.72
C VAL A 65 3.28 7.54 4.85
N THR A 66 3.45 8.60 4.07
CA THR A 66 2.50 9.02 3.03
C THR A 66 2.71 8.25 1.74
N TRP A 67 1.71 8.28 0.85
CA TRP A 67 1.84 7.73 -0.51
C TRP A 67 3.01 8.33 -1.29
N ARG A 68 3.28 9.63 -1.13
CA ARG A 68 4.44 10.29 -1.73
C ARG A 68 5.73 9.63 -1.27
N ARG A 69 5.90 9.49 0.04
CA ARG A 69 7.11 8.90 0.64
C ARG A 69 7.28 7.46 0.15
N TYR A 70 6.24 6.66 0.28
CA TYR A 70 6.27 5.25 -0.14
C TYR A 70 6.64 5.06 -1.61
N ILE A 71 5.96 5.75 -2.52
CA ILE A 71 6.19 5.61 -3.98
C ILE A 71 7.57 6.14 -4.36
N THR A 72 8.04 7.20 -3.72
CA THR A 72 9.39 7.75 -3.95
C THR A 72 10.47 6.77 -3.51
N ASP A 73 10.36 6.25 -2.28
CA ASP A 73 11.32 5.31 -1.70
C ASP A 73 11.34 3.98 -2.47
N LEU A 74 10.17 3.46 -2.84
CA LEU A 74 10.05 2.25 -3.65
C LEU A 74 10.62 2.45 -5.06
N GLY A 75 10.32 3.59 -5.69
CA GLY A 75 10.85 3.94 -7.01
C GLY A 75 12.37 4.05 -7.03
N ALA A 76 12.96 4.59 -5.95
CA ALA A 76 14.41 4.77 -5.84
C ALA A 76 15.17 3.44 -5.96
N ILE A 77 14.59 2.32 -5.52
CA ILE A 77 15.17 0.97 -5.65
C ILE A 77 15.45 0.61 -7.12
N ILE A 78 14.65 1.11 -8.07
CA ILE A 78 14.81 0.87 -9.51
C ILE A 78 15.25 2.12 -10.27
N GLY A 79 15.75 3.15 -9.58
CA GLY A 79 16.20 4.41 -10.19
C GLY A 79 15.07 5.24 -10.81
N LYS A 80 13.83 5.10 -10.33
CA LYS A 80 12.65 5.85 -10.80
C LYS A 80 12.12 6.77 -9.70
N ARG A 81 11.30 7.75 -10.09
CA ARG A 81 10.61 8.65 -9.17
C ARG A 81 9.21 8.99 -9.71
N PRO A 82 8.22 9.28 -8.84
CA PRO A 82 6.93 9.77 -9.30
C PRO A 82 7.08 11.11 -10.03
N MET A 83 6.23 11.37 -11.03
CA MET A 83 6.30 12.57 -11.87
C MET A 83 4.94 13.25 -11.97
N GLY A 84 4.87 14.49 -11.47
CA GLY A 84 3.64 15.29 -11.46
C GLY A 84 2.65 14.90 -10.36
N SER A 85 1.52 15.59 -10.36
CA SER A 85 0.42 15.35 -9.44
C SER A 85 -0.91 15.68 -10.09
N VAL A 86 -1.94 14.90 -9.80
CA VAL A 86 -3.31 15.11 -10.30
C VAL A 86 -4.25 15.33 -9.11
N PRO A 87 -5.14 16.35 -9.14
CA PRO A 87 -6.15 16.52 -8.12
C PRO A 87 -7.07 15.30 -7.99
N TYR A 88 -7.43 14.90 -6.77
CA TYR A 88 -8.25 13.72 -6.51
C TYR A 88 -9.58 13.69 -7.30
N PRO A 89 -10.37 14.78 -7.40
CA PRO A 89 -11.61 14.75 -8.17
C PRO A 89 -11.40 14.39 -9.65
N VAL A 90 -10.32 14.90 -10.25
CA VAL A 90 -9.93 14.61 -11.63
C VAL A 90 -9.50 13.16 -11.76
N ALA A 91 -8.60 12.69 -10.90
CA ALA A 91 -8.14 11.31 -10.88
C ALA A 91 -9.32 10.33 -10.71
N ARG A 92 -10.29 10.69 -9.88
CA ARG A 92 -11.48 9.86 -9.60
C ARG A 92 -12.41 9.75 -10.79
N LEU A 93 -12.58 10.84 -11.54
CA LEU A 93 -13.34 10.83 -12.79
C LEU A 93 -12.66 9.94 -13.83
N VAL A 94 -11.33 10.06 -14.00
CA VAL A 94 -10.55 9.23 -14.91
C VAL A 94 -10.64 7.76 -14.52
N GLY A 95 -10.46 7.42 -13.24
CA GLY A 95 -10.57 6.04 -12.76
C GLY A 95 -11.96 5.43 -13.00
N ARG A 96 -13.03 6.22 -12.83
CA ARG A 96 -14.40 5.80 -13.17
C ARG A 96 -14.58 5.53 -14.66
N ALA A 97 -14.05 6.40 -15.51
CA ALA A 97 -14.13 6.22 -16.96
C ALA A 97 -13.34 4.97 -17.41
N CYS A 98 -12.14 4.77 -16.88
CA CYS A 98 -11.34 3.57 -17.15
C CYS A 98 -12.06 2.29 -16.72
N ASP A 99 -12.64 2.24 -15.51
CA ASP A 99 -13.41 1.09 -15.05
C ASP A 99 -14.62 0.84 -15.97
N ALA A 100 -15.37 1.89 -16.34
CA ALA A 100 -16.57 1.77 -17.18
C ALA A 100 -16.28 1.29 -18.61
N ILE A 101 -15.13 1.66 -19.18
CA ILE A 101 -14.74 1.28 -20.55
C ILE A 101 -14.05 -0.08 -20.56
N CYS A 102 -13.06 -0.30 -19.69
CA CYS A 102 -12.20 -1.48 -19.76
C CYS A 102 -12.84 -2.73 -19.14
N THR A 103 -13.59 -2.59 -18.04
CA THR A 103 -14.16 -3.75 -17.32
C THR A 103 -15.14 -4.56 -18.18
N PRO A 104 -16.10 -3.94 -18.91
CA PRO A 104 -17.00 -4.70 -19.79
C PRO A 104 -16.29 -5.41 -20.94
N LEU A 105 -15.10 -4.92 -21.34
CA LEU A 105 -14.28 -5.50 -22.40
C LEU A 105 -13.32 -6.59 -21.88
N GLY A 106 -13.34 -6.91 -20.57
CA GLY A 106 -12.40 -7.84 -19.96
C GLY A 106 -10.95 -7.34 -19.91
N ILE A 107 -10.72 -6.04 -20.15
CA ILE A 107 -9.40 -5.42 -20.14
C ILE A 107 -9.11 -4.91 -18.74
N ARG A 108 -7.90 -5.16 -18.21
CA ARG A 108 -7.46 -4.60 -16.92
C ARG A 108 -7.35 -3.07 -17.05
N PRO A 109 -8.12 -2.28 -16.27
CA PRO A 109 -8.04 -0.83 -16.35
C PRO A 109 -6.64 -0.32 -15.94
N PRO A 110 -6.04 0.63 -16.66
CA PRO A 110 -4.71 1.18 -16.32
C PRO A 110 -4.73 1.93 -14.97
N LEU A 111 -5.84 2.60 -14.68
CA LEU A 111 -6.13 3.25 -13.41
C LEU A 111 -7.55 2.88 -12.98
N THR A 112 -7.68 2.11 -11.90
CA THR A 112 -9.00 1.77 -11.36
C THR A 112 -9.49 2.87 -10.43
N ARG A 113 -10.81 3.05 -10.32
CA ARG A 113 -11.41 3.93 -9.32
C ARG A 113 -10.96 3.54 -7.91
N MET A 114 -10.83 2.24 -7.63
CA MET A 114 -10.39 1.75 -6.33
C MET A 114 -8.96 2.18 -5.99
N ALA A 115 -8.01 2.08 -6.94
CA ALA A 115 -6.65 2.56 -6.71
C ALA A 115 -6.64 4.06 -6.38
N VAL A 116 -7.42 4.85 -7.12
CA VAL A 116 -7.56 6.29 -6.87
C VAL A 116 -8.14 6.57 -5.48
N ASP A 117 -9.23 5.89 -5.15
CA ASP A 117 -9.95 6.02 -3.89
C ASP A 117 -9.07 5.62 -2.68
N ILE A 118 -8.07 4.72 -2.87
CA ILE A 118 -7.11 4.30 -1.86
C ILE A 118 -5.95 5.30 -1.72
N THR A 119 -5.38 5.78 -2.83
CA THR A 119 -4.20 6.65 -2.79
C THR A 119 -4.53 8.13 -2.63
N GLY A 120 -5.77 8.52 -2.92
CA GLY A 120 -6.24 9.91 -2.97
C GLY A 120 -7.09 10.36 -1.78
N ARG A 121 -7.16 9.58 -0.70
CA ARG A 121 -7.90 9.91 0.52
C ARG A 121 -7.15 9.47 1.75
N ASP A 122 -7.51 10.06 2.89
CA ASP A 122 -7.05 9.57 4.18
C ASP A 122 -7.87 8.35 4.58
N LEU A 123 -7.20 7.19 4.61
CA LEU A 123 -7.75 5.91 5.04
C LEU A 123 -6.98 5.36 6.25
N ASP A 124 -6.40 6.27 7.04
CA ASP A 124 -5.83 5.90 8.33
C ASP A 124 -6.90 5.28 9.25
N VAL A 125 -6.48 4.35 10.10
CA VAL A 125 -7.37 3.61 10.99
C VAL A 125 -6.80 3.61 12.40
N ASP A 126 -7.67 3.83 13.38
CA ASP A 126 -7.30 3.68 14.79
C ASP A 126 -7.04 2.21 15.12
N ASN A 127 -5.88 1.94 15.71
CA ASN A 127 -5.42 0.62 16.14
C ASN A 127 -5.31 0.51 17.67
N THR A 128 -5.80 1.51 18.43
CA THR A 128 -5.68 1.58 19.89
C THR A 128 -6.23 0.34 20.58
N LEU A 129 -7.38 -0.17 20.12
CA LEU A 129 -7.99 -1.38 20.68
C LEU A 129 -7.09 -2.62 20.51
N ALA A 130 -6.43 -2.78 19.37
CA ALA A 130 -5.51 -3.89 19.12
C ALA A 130 -4.26 -3.80 20.02
N LYS A 131 -3.74 -2.58 20.24
CA LYS A 131 -2.61 -2.36 21.15
C LYS A 131 -2.98 -2.65 22.60
N GLY A 132 -4.14 -2.19 23.05
CA GLY A 132 -4.63 -2.38 24.42
C GLY A 132 -4.94 -3.85 24.72
N ASP A 133 -5.90 -4.44 24.01
CA ASP A 133 -6.38 -5.80 24.30
C ASP A 133 -5.35 -6.88 23.93
N LEU A 134 -4.77 -6.75 22.74
CA LEU A 134 -3.93 -7.80 22.16
C LEU A 134 -2.45 -7.60 22.47
N GLY A 135 -2.05 -6.47 23.06
CA GLY A 135 -0.63 -6.11 23.18
C GLY A 135 0.07 -6.06 21.82
N TRP A 136 -0.69 -5.86 20.74
CA TRP A 136 -0.15 -5.83 19.39
C TRP A 136 0.72 -4.58 19.23
N LYS A 137 1.84 -4.72 18.52
CA LYS A 137 2.76 -3.61 18.26
C LYS A 137 3.47 -3.81 16.93
N THR A 138 3.79 -2.69 16.28
CA THR A 138 4.70 -2.65 15.13
C THR A 138 6.05 -3.25 15.52
N ARG A 139 6.46 -4.35 14.89
CA ARG A 139 7.78 -4.98 15.13
C ARG A 139 8.76 -4.68 14.01
N ILE A 140 8.27 -4.72 12.77
CA ILE A 140 9.04 -4.35 11.58
C ILE A 140 8.89 -2.86 11.34
N THR A 141 10.00 -2.12 11.34
CA THR A 141 10.02 -0.69 11.01
C THR A 141 9.83 -0.48 9.52
N TYR A 142 9.47 0.74 9.11
CA TYR A 142 9.32 1.07 7.70
C TYR A 142 10.62 0.87 6.91
N GLN A 143 11.76 1.26 7.49
CA GLN A 143 13.08 1.12 6.88
C GLN A 143 13.43 -0.35 6.66
N GLU A 144 13.20 -1.20 7.67
CA GLU A 144 13.42 -2.65 7.55
C GLU A 144 12.48 -3.27 6.51
N ALA A 145 11.20 -2.88 6.51
CA ALA A 145 10.24 -3.33 5.51
C ALA A 145 10.70 -2.98 4.09
N LEU A 146 11.17 -1.75 3.87
CA LEU A 146 11.67 -1.28 2.58
C LEU A 146 12.95 -2.02 2.16
N GLN A 147 13.87 -2.30 3.08
CA GLN A 147 15.07 -3.10 2.80
C GLN A 147 14.71 -4.51 2.35
N ARG A 148 13.82 -5.20 3.07
CA ARG A 148 13.34 -6.54 2.70
C ARG A 148 12.63 -6.56 1.35
N ILE A 149 11.82 -5.54 1.08
CA ILE A 149 11.20 -5.33 -0.23
C ILE A 149 12.29 -5.14 -1.29
N GLY A 150 13.31 -4.32 -1.04
CA GLY A 150 14.41 -4.06 -1.95
C GLY A 150 15.20 -5.32 -2.32
N VAL A 151 15.55 -6.16 -1.34
CA VAL A 151 16.20 -7.46 -1.58
C VAL A 151 15.34 -8.31 -2.52
N TRP A 152 14.05 -8.43 -2.24
CA TRP A 152 13.13 -9.18 -3.11
C TRP A 152 13.03 -8.58 -4.52
N VAL A 153 13.03 -7.25 -4.64
CA VAL A 153 13.01 -6.56 -5.93
C VAL A 153 14.24 -6.91 -6.76
N MET A 154 15.44 -6.85 -6.15
CA MET A 154 16.69 -7.17 -6.83
C MET A 154 16.81 -8.65 -7.19
N ASP A 155 16.38 -9.55 -6.31
CA ASP A 155 16.59 -10.99 -6.47
C ASP A 155 15.51 -11.73 -7.24
N ARG A 156 14.28 -11.20 -7.26
CA ARG A 156 13.12 -11.90 -7.87
C ARG A 156 12.46 -11.06 -8.94
N TYR A 157 12.16 -9.80 -8.65
CA TYR A 157 11.41 -8.96 -9.60
C TYR A 157 12.26 -8.56 -10.82
N LEU A 158 13.52 -8.16 -10.63
CA LEU A 158 14.39 -7.76 -11.74
C LEU A 158 15.02 -8.95 -12.47
N LYS A 159 15.26 -10.08 -11.80
CA LYS A 159 15.84 -11.29 -12.39
C LYS A 159 14.80 -12.20 -13.08
N GLY A 160 13.53 -12.13 -12.66
CA GLY A 160 12.44 -12.92 -13.21
C GLY A 160 11.83 -12.36 -14.50
N MET A 161 12.54 -11.45 -15.17
CA MET A 161 12.17 -10.86 -16.44
C MET A 161 13.02 -11.40 -17.58
#